data_AF-A0A6L7PE43-F1
#
_entry.id   AF-A0A6L7PE43-F1
#
_cell.length_a   1.000
_cell.length_b   1.000
_cell.length_c   1.000
_cell.angle_alpha   90.00
_cell.angle_beta   90.00
_cell.angle_gamma   90.00
#
_symmetry.space_group_name_H-M   'P 1'
#
loop_
_entity.id
_entity.type
_entity.pdbx_description
1 polymer ?
#
loop_
_entity_poly.entity_id
_entity_poly.type
_entity_poly.pdbx_seq_one_letter_code
_entity_poly.pdbx_strand_id
1 'polypeptide(L)'
;FSTVQGTAIAGGGILGIIMFSNVWLVIWPAQQIAIGSANTVADGGEADPGAPAAARRAALASRTNTLFSIPMLLFMGGTSHLFGSSHFAGDLANDALAAWWVIFAVIVAAIELNALGWPFGHAPHWSKAPYDTIRGVLISGFVLTVVFYVVFEILFQA
;
A
#
# COMPACT_ATOMS: atom_id res chain seq x y z
N PHE A 1 -19.16 -5.48 -7.89
CA PHE A 1 -19.99 -4.53 -7.12
C PHE A 1 -20.96 -3.85 -8.07
N SER A 2 -22.19 -3.58 -7.65
CA SER A 2 -23.24 -3.00 -8.48
C SER A 2 -23.45 -1.50 -8.25
N THR A 3 -22.60 -0.85 -7.44
CA THR A 3 -22.61 0.61 -7.23
C THR A 3 -21.20 1.19 -7.30
N VAL A 4 -21.08 2.48 -7.67
CA VAL A 4 -19.80 3.23 -7.66
C VAL A 4 -19.23 3.29 -6.24
N GLN A 5 -20.07 3.52 -5.23
CA GLN A 5 -19.70 3.41 -3.81
C GLN A 5 -19.10 2.05 -3.45
N GLY A 6 -19.75 0.95 -3.88
CA GLY A 6 -19.26 -0.40 -3.62
C GLY A 6 -17.90 -0.65 -4.29
N THR A 7 -17.67 -0.06 -5.46
CA THR A 7 -16.38 -0.14 -6.18
C THR A 7 -15.27 0.61 -5.45
N ALA A 8 -15.56 1.80 -4.91
CA ALA A 8 -14.64 2.56 -4.07
C ALA A 8 -14.27 1.78 -2.79
N ILE A 9 -15.27 1.31 -2.03
CA ILE A 9 -15.06 0.52 -0.82
C ILE A 9 -14.25 -0.74 -1.13
N ALA A 10 -14.52 -1.40 -2.25
CA ALA A 10 -13.76 -2.56 -2.69
C ALA A 10 -12.29 -2.24 -2.96
N GLY A 11 -12.01 -1.10 -3.60
CA GLY A 11 -10.64 -0.64 -3.85
C GLY A 11 -9.87 -0.46 -2.54
N GLY A 12 -10.46 0.22 -1.56
CA GLY A 12 -9.85 0.35 -0.23
C GLY A 12 -9.71 -0.99 0.50
N GLY A 13 -10.70 -1.88 0.38
CA GLY A 13 -10.63 -3.23 0.95
C GLY A 13 -9.48 -4.06 0.38
N ILE A 14 -9.24 -3.97 -0.94
CA ILE A 14 -8.10 -4.63 -1.59
C ILE A 14 -6.77 -4.06 -1.10
N LEU A 15 -6.63 -2.75 -0.93
CA LEU A 15 -5.44 -2.16 -0.29
C LEU A 15 -5.24 -2.74 1.12
N GLY A 16 -6.31 -2.86 1.90
CA GLY A 16 -6.26 -3.49 3.23
C GLY A 16 -5.78 -4.95 3.19
N ILE A 17 -6.25 -5.75 2.22
CA ILE A 17 -5.81 -7.15 2.03
C ILE A 17 -4.33 -7.21 1.65
N ILE A 18 -3.88 -6.36 0.73
CA ILE A 18 -2.47 -6.27 0.31
C ILE A 18 -1.60 -5.92 1.51
N MET A 19 -2.01 -4.91 2.29
CA MET A 19 -1.31 -4.50 3.51
C MET A 19 -1.26 -5.63 4.55
N PHE A 20 -2.34 -6.38 4.70
CA PHE A 20 -2.39 -7.57 5.56
C PHE A 20 -1.41 -8.65 5.06
N SER A 21 -1.36 -8.92 3.76
CA SER A 21 -0.38 -9.83 3.16
C SER A 21 1.06 -9.38 3.40
N ASN A 22 1.36 -8.09 3.31
CA ASN A 22 2.68 -7.55 3.65
C ASN A 22 3.07 -7.83 5.10
N VAL A 23 2.14 -7.70 6.04
CA VAL A 23 2.40 -7.99 7.46
C VAL A 23 2.80 -9.45 7.65
N TRP A 24 2.03 -10.38 7.11
CA TRP A 24 2.23 -11.81 7.37
C TRP A 24 3.35 -12.45 6.55
N LEU A 25 3.52 -12.03 5.30
CA LEU A 25 4.48 -12.67 4.37
C LEU A 25 5.84 -11.99 4.35
N VAL A 26 5.93 -10.72 4.76
CA VAL A 26 7.17 -9.94 4.64
C VAL A 26 7.63 -9.41 5.99
N ILE A 27 6.77 -8.67 6.70
CA ILE A 27 7.16 -7.98 7.95
C ILE A 27 7.42 -9.00 9.05
N TRP A 28 6.48 -9.91 9.30
CA TRP A 28 6.56 -10.86 10.41
C TRP A 28 7.77 -11.81 10.30
N PRO A 29 8.03 -12.50 9.17
CA PRO A 29 9.22 -13.36 9.04
C PRO A 29 10.52 -12.58 9.21
N ALA A 30 10.59 -11.36 8.68
CA ALA A 30 11.77 -10.50 8.82
C ALA A 30 11.96 -10.01 10.28
N GLN A 31 10.88 -9.72 10.99
CA GLN A 31 10.92 -9.37 12.41
C GLN A 31 11.35 -10.56 13.28
N GLN A 32 10.94 -11.79 12.95
CA GLN A 32 11.40 -12.99 13.67
C GLN A 32 12.93 -13.13 13.63
N ILE A 33 13.57 -12.86 12.48
CA ILE A 33 15.03 -12.87 12.35
C ILE A 33 15.66 -11.80 13.24
N ALA A 34 15.16 -10.56 13.17
CA ALA A 34 15.70 -9.46 13.94
C ALA A 34 15.53 -9.65 15.46
N ILE A 35 14.38 -10.15 15.91
CA ILE A 35 14.08 -10.45 17.32
C ILE A 35 14.93 -11.63 17.79
N GLY A 36 15.06 -12.68 16.98
CA GLY A 36 15.92 -13.83 17.29
C GLY A 36 17.37 -13.40 17.52
N SER A 37 17.91 -12.56 16.64
CA SER A 37 19.24 -11.99 16.81
C SER A 37 19.37 -11.14 18.08
N ALA A 38 18.36 -10.34 18.42
CA ALA A 38 18.39 -9.52 19.62
C ALA A 38 18.43 -10.38 20.90
N ASN A 39 17.68 -11.48 20.93
CA ASN A 39 17.69 -12.44 22.03
C ASN A 39 19.05 -13.13 22.17
N THR A 40 19.65 -13.60 21.07
CA THR A 40 20.98 -14.21 21.10
C THR A 40 22.05 -13.27 21.65
N VAL A 41 22.00 -11.99 21.26
CA VAL A 41 22.92 -10.97 21.80
C VAL A 41 22.66 -10.72 23.29
N ALA A 42 21.40 -10.68 23.72
CA ALA A 42 21.05 -10.52 25.14
C ALA A 42 21.58 -11.68 26.01
N ASP A 43 21.63 -12.89 25.46
CA ASP A 43 22.18 -14.08 26.12
C ASP A 43 23.72 -14.19 26.03
N GLY A 44 24.39 -13.17 25.47
CA GLY A 44 25.86 -13.11 25.36
C GLY A 44 26.45 -13.76 24.10
N GLY A 45 25.61 -14.13 23.14
CA GLY A 45 26.03 -14.63 21.82
C GLY A 45 26.30 -13.52 20.80
N GLU A 46 26.72 -13.92 19.60
CA GLU A 46 26.96 -12.99 18.48
C GLU A 46 25.66 -12.64 17.73
N ALA A 47 25.61 -11.44 17.16
CA ALA A 47 24.48 -10.98 16.37
C ALA A 47 24.41 -11.69 15.00
N ASP A 48 23.19 -11.99 14.52
CA ASP A 48 22.98 -12.52 13.18
C ASP A 48 23.35 -11.44 12.13
N PRO A 49 24.32 -11.72 11.23
CA PRO A 49 24.71 -10.77 10.19
C PRO A 49 23.56 -10.44 9.21
N GLY A 50 22.53 -11.28 9.12
CA GLY A 50 21.33 -11.08 8.31
C GLY A 50 20.25 -10.20 8.97
N ALA A 51 20.31 -9.99 10.29
CA ALA A 51 19.30 -9.22 11.02
C ALA A 51 19.13 -7.77 10.51
N PRO A 52 20.19 -7.01 10.17
CA PRO A 52 20.05 -5.66 9.62
C PRO A 52 19.30 -5.63 8.28
N ALA A 53 19.56 -6.60 7.40
CA ALA A 53 18.89 -6.70 6.11
C ALA A 53 17.41 -7.08 6.27
N ALA A 54 17.11 -8.01 7.18
CA ALA A 54 15.74 -8.37 7.52
C ALA A 54 14.96 -7.17 8.09
N ALA A 55 15.53 -6.47 9.07
CA ALA A 55 14.93 -5.28 9.67
C ALA A 55 14.64 -4.19 8.62
N ARG A 56 15.57 -3.96 7.68
CA ARG A 56 15.36 -3.02 6.57
C ARG A 56 14.20 -3.43 5.68
N ARG A 57 14.08 -4.71 5.33
CA ARG A 57 12.97 -5.24 4.51
C ARG A 57 11.62 -5.04 5.20
N ALA A 58 11.54 -5.34 6.49
CA ALA A 58 10.33 -5.09 7.29
C ALA A 58 9.95 -3.60 7.30
N ALA A 59 10.94 -2.70 7.45
CA ALA A 59 10.71 -1.27 7.45
C ALA A 59 10.19 -0.75 6.11
N LEU A 60 10.72 -1.22 4.98
CA LEU A 60 10.25 -0.83 3.64
C LEU A 60 8.80 -1.28 3.40
N ALA A 61 8.45 -2.51 3.78
CA ALA A 61 7.09 -3.02 3.68
C ALA A 61 6.12 -2.23 4.59
N SER A 62 6.53 -1.90 5.82
CA SER A 62 5.75 -1.08 6.75
C SER A 62 5.49 0.35 6.22
N ARG A 63 6.49 0.95 5.59
CA ARG A 63 6.35 2.26 4.93
C ARG A 63 5.37 2.22 3.77
N THR A 64 5.36 1.13 3.01
CA THR A 64 4.40 0.93 1.92
C THR A 64 2.98 0.74 2.44
N ASN A 65 2.80 -0.01 3.53
CA ASN A 65 1.52 -0.09 4.22
C ASN A 65 1.04 1.28 4.72
N THR A 66 1.96 2.12 5.22
CA THR A 66 1.62 3.49 5.65
C THR A 66 1.23 4.37 4.46
N LEU A 67 1.87 4.21 3.30
CA LEU A 67 1.53 4.91 2.08
C LEU A 67 0.12 4.52 1.61
N PHE A 68 -0.22 3.23 1.60
CA PHE A 68 -1.52 2.70 1.19
C PHE A 68 -2.65 2.92 2.18
N SER A 69 -2.36 3.11 3.47
CA SER A 69 -3.41 3.37 4.46
C SER A 69 -4.15 4.68 4.20
N ILE A 70 -3.47 5.70 3.66
CA ILE A 70 -4.05 7.01 3.35
C ILE A 70 -5.15 6.90 2.27
N PRO A 71 -4.90 6.36 1.06
CA PRO A 71 -5.95 6.16 0.07
C PRO A 71 -7.00 5.14 0.52
N MET A 72 -6.60 4.09 1.25
CA MET A 72 -7.57 3.12 1.79
C MET A 72 -8.60 3.80 2.70
N LEU A 73 -8.16 4.68 3.60
CA LEU A 73 -9.06 5.43 4.48
C LEU A 73 -9.96 6.40 3.70
N LEU A 74 -9.48 7.00 2.61
CA LEU A 74 -10.32 7.83 1.73
C LEU A 74 -11.43 6.98 1.10
N PHE A 75 -11.08 5.84 0.50
CA PHE A 75 -12.03 5.05 -0.28
C PHE A 75 -12.98 4.17 0.55
N MET A 76 -12.65 3.84 1.80
CA MET A 76 -13.56 3.11 2.70
C MET A 76 -14.24 4.02 3.72
N GLY A 77 -13.43 4.87 4.39
CA GLY A 77 -13.91 5.78 5.42
C GLY A 77 -14.57 7.02 4.82
N GLY A 78 -13.95 7.60 3.79
CA GLY A 78 -14.46 8.80 3.14
C GLY A 78 -15.78 8.57 2.41
N THR A 79 -15.93 7.46 1.68
CA THR A 79 -17.21 7.09 1.02
C THR A 79 -18.37 6.93 1.99
N SER A 80 -18.09 6.52 3.22
CA SER A 80 -19.12 6.17 4.21
C SER A 80 -19.47 7.35 5.13
N HIS A 81 -18.57 8.33 5.29
CA HIS A 81 -18.69 9.37 6.31
C HIS A 81 -18.37 10.80 5.86
N LEU A 82 -17.56 11.01 4.82
CA LEU A 82 -17.08 12.35 4.42
C LEU A 82 -17.76 12.86 3.15
N PHE A 83 -17.89 11.98 2.17
CA PHE A 83 -18.47 12.29 0.88
C PHE A 83 -19.86 11.67 0.89
N GLY A 84 -20.89 12.48 1.10
CA GLY A 84 -22.27 12.01 1.00
C GLY A 84 -22.54 11.33 -0.35
N SER A 85 -23.70 10.67 -0.46
CA SER A 85 -24.04 9.78 -1.58
C SER A 85 -23.77 10.35 -2.97
N SER A 86 -23.81 11.68 -3.13
CA SER A 86 -23.63 12.43 -4.38
C SER A 86 -22.27 12.31 -5.04
N HIS A 87 -21.16 12.18 -4.28
CA HIS A 87 -19.81 12.07 -4.83
C HIS A 87 -19.43 10.65 -5.30
N PHE A 88 -20.34 9.70 -5.10
CA PHE A 88 -20.18 8.32 -5.55
C PHE A 88 -21.49 7.83 -6.18
N ALA A 89 -22.31 8.75 -6.71
CA ALA A 89 -23.63 8.49 -7.32
C ALA A 89 -23.59 8.35 -8.85
N GLY A 90 -22.40 8.20 -9.44
CA GLY A 90 -22.22 8.07 -10.88
C GLY A 90 -22.77 6.77 -11.47
N ASP A 91 -22.80 6.71 -12.80
CA ASP A 91 -23.21 5.52 -13.54
C ASP A 91 -22.06 4.52 -13.67
N LEU A 92 -22.37 3.24 -13.45
CA LEU A 92 -21.42 2.15 -13.65
C LEU A 92 -21.43 1.71 -15.12
N ALA A 93 -20.70 2.44 -15.95
CA ALA A 93 -20.35 1.95 -17.28
C ALA A 93 -19.29 0.84 -17.15
N ASN A 94 -19.46 -0.28 -17.88
CA ASN A 94 -18.59 -1.46 -17.77
C ASN A 94 -17.14 -1.16 -18.20
N ASP A 95 -16.97 -0.27 -19.17
CA ASP A 95 -15.68 0.23 -19.66
C ASP A 95 -14.95 1.10 -18.62
N ALA A 96 -15.66 2.02 -17.97
CA ALA A 96 -15.12 2.82 -16.87
C ALA A 96 -14.68 1.93 -15.69
N LEU A 97 -15.49 0.93 -15.34
CA LEU A 97 -15.17 -0.03 -14.30
C LEU A 97 -13.90 -0.84 -14.63
N ALA A 98 -13.79 -1.33 -15.86
CA ALA A 98 -12.61 -2.07 -16.30
C ALA A 98 -11.35 -1.18 -16.28
N ALA A 99 -11.46 0.05 -16.79
CA ALA A 99 -10.37 1.02 -16.78
C ALA A 99 -9.88 1.33 -15.35
N TRP A 100 -10.81 1.56 -14.43
CA TRP A 100 -10.51 1.79 -13.01
C TRP A 100 -9.68 0.66 -12.42
N TRP A 101 -10.14 -0.59 -12.55
CA TRP A 101 -9.46 -1.74 -11.95
C TRP A 101 -8.10 -2.00 -12.57
N VAL A 102 -7.94 -1.79 -13.89
CA VAL A 102 -6.64 -1.91 -14.56
C VAL A 102 -5.67 -0.85 -14.05
N ILE A 103 -6.06 0.42 -14.03
CA ILE A 103 -5.20 1.52 -13.56
C ILE A 103 -4.82 1.32 -12.10
N PHE A 104 -5.81 1.00 -11.25
CA PHE A 104 -5.60 0.71 -9.84
C PHE A 104 -4.59 -0.44 -9.64
N ALA A 105 -4.82 -1.58 -10.30
CA ALA A 105 -3.93 -2.74 -10.18
C ALA A 105 -2.50 -2.43 -10.65
N VAL A 106 -2.35 -1.70 -11.76
CA VAL A 106 -1.03 -1.31 -12.29
C VAL A 106 -0.28 -0.41 -11.31
N ILE A 107 -0.94 0.62 -10.77
CA ILE A 107 -0.31 1.55 -9.82
C ILE A 107 0.08 0.84 -8.53
N VAL A 108 -0.85 0.07 -7.95
CA VAL A 108 -0.60 -0.67 -6.70
C VAL A 108 0.52 -1.68 -6.89
N ALA A 109 0.48 -2.48 -7.96
CA ALA A 109 1.54 -3.43 -8.26
C ALA A 109 2.88 -2.74 -8.50
N ALA A 110 2.92 -1.62 -9.22
CA ALA A 110 4.17 -0.88 -9.44
C ALA A 110 4.79 -0.38 -8.13
N ILE A 111 3.99 0.14 -7.20
CA ILE A 111 4.45 0.60 -5.89
C ILE A 111 4.94 -0.58 -5.05
N GLU A 112 4.19 -1.68 -5.04
CA GLU A 112 4.48 -2.85 -4.21
C GLU A 112 5.71 -3.62 -4.67
N LEU A 113 5.81 -3.86 -5.98
CA LEU A 113 6.95 -4.54 -6.59
C LEU A 113 8.23 -3.70 -6.42
N ASN A 114 8.11 -2.38 -6.56
CA ASN A 114 9.23 -1.48 -6.29
C ASN A 114 9.63 -1.54 -4.81
N ALA A 115 8.70 -1.51 -3.86
CA ALA A 115 9.02 -1.59 -2.42
C ALA A 115 9.69 -2.91 -2.03
N LEU A 116 9.20 -4.02 -2.59
CA LEU A 116 9.73 -5.36 -2.34
C LEU A 116 11.05 -5.62 -3.10
N GLY A 117 11.37 -4.80 -4.10
CA GLY A 117 12.51 -4.97 -4.99
C GLY A 117 12.34 -6.10 -5.99
N TRP A 118 11.14 -6.67 -6.13
CA TRP A 118 10.87 -7.75 -7.08
C TRP A 118 10.76 -7.20 -8.51
N PRO A 119 11.33 -7.86 -9.54
CA PRO A 119 12.05 -9.14 -9.54
C PRO A 119 13.57 -9.04 -9.32
N PHE A 120 14.12 -7.87 -9.05
CA PHE A 120 15.56 -7.58 -9.14
C PHE A 120 16.31 -7.55 -7.80
N GLY A 121 15.68 -7.96 -6.68
CA GLY A 121 16.32 -8.04 -5.36
C GLY A 121 15.38 -7.77 -4.18
N HIS A 122 15.94 -7.21 -3.11
CA HIS A 122 15.25 -6.93 -1.83
C HIS A 122 15.32 -5.45 -1.41
N ALA A 123 15.48 -4.55 -2.39
CA ALA A 123 15.55 -3.12 -2.18
C ALA A 123 14.85 -2.37 -3.33
N PRO A 124 14.39 -1.13 -3.10
CA PRO A 124 13.71 -0.37 -4.14
C PRO A 124 14.62 -0.05 -5.31
N HIS A 125 14.11 -0.33 -6.51
CA HIS A 125 14.87 -0.28 -7.76
C HIS A 125 14.62 1.01 -8.55
N TRP A 126 13.36 1.37 -8.75
CA TRP A 126 12.99 2.51 -9.61
C TRP A 126 12.91 3.82 -8.84
N SER A 127 12.44 3.77 -7.59
CA SER A 127 12.42 4.96 -6.73
C SER A 127 12.52 4.59 -5.26
N LYS A 128 13.49 5.20 -4.58
CA LYS A 128 13.69 5.09 -3.13
C LYS A 128 13.06 6.26 -2.36
N ALA A 129 12.80 7.37 -3.07
CA ALA A 129 12.31 8.63 -2.48
C ALA A 129 11.03 8.49 -1.64
N PRO A 130 10.03 7.66 -2.03
CA PRO A 130 8.84 7.44 -1.20
C PRO A 130 9.15 6.72 0.11
N TYR A 131 10.19 5.89 0.15
CA TYR A 131 10.42 4.95 1.26
C TYR A 131 11.59 5.32 2.14
N ASP A 132 12.44 6.28 1.77
CA ASP A 132 13.65 6.58 2.57
C ASP A 132 13.33 7.40 3.83
N THR A 133 12.29 8.24 3.79
CA THR A 133 11.94 9.15 4.89
C THR A 133 10.45 9.10 5.22
N ILE A 134 10.10 9.39 6.48
CA ILE A 134 8.69 9.51 6.92
C ILE A 134 7.95 10.57 6.09
N ARG A 135 8.61 11.71 5.84
CA ARG A 135 8.04 12.77 5.00
C ARG A 135 7.76 12.28 3.58
N GLY A 136 8.67 11.51 2.99
CA GLY A 136 8.49 10.92 1.66
C GLY A 136 7.27 10.00 1.59
N VAL A 137 7.09 9.14 2.59
CA VAL A 137 5.94 8.22 2.69
C VAL A 137 4.63 8.99 2.78
N LEU A 138 4.58 10.01 3.63
CA LEU A 138 3.37 10.81 3.83
C LEU A 138 3.00 11.59 2.56
N ILE A 139 3.97 12.29 1.96
CA ILE A 139 3.73 13.06 0.72
C ILE A 139 3.29 12.12 -0.41
N SER A 140 3.98 11.00 -0.60
CA SER A 140 3.60 10.04 -1.66
C SER A 140 2.24 9.40 -1.41
N GLY A 141 1.86 9.14 -0.16
CA GLY A 141 0.52 8.63 0.16
C GLY A 141 -0.59 9.65 -0.09
N PHE A 142 -0.37 10.93 0.20
CA PHE A 142 -1.32 11.99 -0.18
C PHE A 142 -1.38 12.19 -1.70
N VAL A 143 -0.23 12.18 -2.39
CA VAL A 143 -0.20 12.26 -3.86
C VAL A 143 -0.94 11.08 -4.47
N LEU A 144 -0.72 9.86 -3.99
CA LEU A 144 -1.42 8.66 -4.47
C LEU A 144 -2.93 8.78 -4.24
N THR A 145 -3.34 9.27 -3.08
CA THR A 145 -4.75 9.54 -2.76
C THR A 145 -5.38 10.51 -3.76
N VAL A 146 -4.70 11.63 -4.07
CA VAL A 146 -5.17 12.59 -5.08
C VAL A 146 -5.25 11.95 -6.46
N VAL A 147 -4.23 11.19 -6.87
CA VAL A 147 -4.21 10.50 -8.16
C VAL A 147 -5.40 9.54 -8.27
N PHE A 148 -5.61 8.69 -7.28
CA PHE A 148 -6.74 7.77 -7.29
C PHE A 148 -8.08 8.50 -7.27
N TYR A 149 -8.22 9.55 -6.46
CA TYR A 149 -9.45 10.33 -6.41
C TYR A 149 -9.77 10.98 -7.77
N VAL A 150 -8.79 11.64 -8.40
CA VAL A 150 -8.97 12.29 -9.71
C VAL A 150 -9.29 11.27 -10.80
N VAL A 151 -8.57 10.13 -10.84
CA VAL A 151 -8.88 9.07 -11.81
C VAL A 151 -10.29 8.52 -11.59
N PHE A 152 -10.69 8.34 -10.33
CA PHE A 152 -12.02 7.84 -9.99
C PHE A 152 -13.12 8.82 -10.43
N GLU A 153 -12.95 10.11 -10.14
CA GLU A 153 -13.87 11.18 -10.57
C GLU A 153 -13.97 11.26 -12.11
N ILE A 154 -12.84 11.21 -12.82
CA ILE A 154 -12.84 11.25 -14.30
C ILE A 154 -13.58 10.05 -14.91
N LEU A 155 -13.49 8.87 -14.29
CA LEU A 155 -14.09 7.65 -14.86
C LEU A 155 -15.57 7.50 -14.52
N PHE A 156 -16.00 7.94 -13.33
CA PHE A 156 -17.36 7.68 -12.84
C PHE A 156 -18.25 8.93 -12.71
N GLN A 157 -17.71 10.15 -12.83
CA GLN A 157 -18.50 11.39 -12.78
C GLN A 157 -18.36 12.28 -14.04
N ALA A 158 -17.73 11.78 -15.10
CA ALA A 158 -17.68 12.47 -16.40
C ALA A 158 -18.95 12.27 -17.23
#